data_AF-A0AAF0E1H6-F1
#
_entry.id   AF-A0AAF0E1H6-F1
#
_cell.length_a   1.000
_cell.length_b   1.000
_cell.length_c   1.000
_cell.angle_alpha   90.00
_cell.angle_beta   90.00
_cell.angle_gamma   90.00
#
_symmetry.space_group_name_H-M   'P 1'
#
loop_
_entity.id
_entity.type
_entity.pdbx_description
1 polymer ?
#
loop_
_entity_poly.entity_id
_entity_poly.type
_entity_poly.pdbx_seq_one_letter_code
_entity_poly.pdbx_strand_id
1 'polypeptide(L)'
;MFEPSYKQNRFTHVPVIYNFPVAPGKTVADPSEFDVARQGFQAENFADAMSDFLQVSFQPKKPLFTKPFLIQAGLVTALTIAAVVVLPRLNYTNAGRSASLLICLSLVFTFTSGYMWNRIRNPPFMLQRPNGDVQMFMEGFQMQTGAESPILIAIYAGIALSLVVLNNLAPTVRSAPLQLAVVLLGVAGLLGGFSALMDTFRRKKYVPCLRSPYYPFHLFI
;
A
#
# COMPACT_ATOMS: atom_id res chain seq x y z
N MET A 1 6.34 9.61 2.26
CA MET A 1 5.05 10.31 2.23
C MET A 1 5.16 11.39 3.27
N PHE A 2 5.47 12.61 2.82
CA PHE A 2 5.54 13.74 3.72
C PHE A 2 4.15 13.99 4.26
N GLU A 3 4.05 14.08 5.58
CA GLU A 3 2.87 14.58 6.24
C GLU A 3 2.64 16.01 5.72
N PRO A 4 1.43 16.36 5.25
CA PRO A 4 1.20 17.70 4.75
C PRO A 4 1.41 18.68 5.92
N SER A 5 2.24 19.70 5.70
CA SER A 5 2.81 20.58 6.74
C SER A 5 1.75 21.19 7.69
N TYR A 6 0.52 21.38 7.21
CA TYR A 6 -0.56 21.91 8.04
C TYR A 6 -0.97 20.98 9.20
N LYS A 7 -0.81 19.65 9.07
CA LYS A 7 -1.08 18.68 10.15
C LYS A 7 0.04 18.64 11.17
N GLN A 8 1.27 18.83 10.72
CA GLN A 8 2.43 18.98 11.59
C GLN A 8 2.27 20.20 12.51
N ASN A 9 1.57 21.23 12.01
CA ASN A 9 1.23 22.46 12.74
C ASN A 9 -0.16 22.45 13.40
N ARG A 10 -0.86 21.30 13.46
CA ARG A 10 -2.18 21.12 14.10
C ARG A 10 -3.35 21.92 13.52
N PHE A 11 -3.32 22.30 12.25
CA PHE A 11 -4.47 22.95 11.61
C PHE A 11 -5.57 21.94 11.22
N THR A 12 -6.83 22.27 11.53
CA THR A 12 -8.02 21.41 11.29
C THR A 12 -8.56 21.51 9.86
N HIS A 13 -8.22 22.58 9.14
CA HIS A 13 -8.63 22.81 7.76
C HIS A 13 -7.40 23.12 6.91
N VAL A 14 -7.56 22.93 5.60
CA VAL A 14 -6.50 23.25 4.64
C VAL A 14 -6.37 24.78 4.58
N PRO A 15 -5.18 25.34 4.86
CA PRO A 15 -4.99 26.78 4.81
C PRO A 15 -5.10 27.26 3.37
N VAL A 16 -5.90 28.30 3.16
CA VAL A 16 -5.99 29.02 1.89
C VAL A 16 -4.80 29.96 1.80
N ILE A 17 -4.09 29.94 0.66
CA ILE A 17 -2.91 30.77 0.46
C ILE A 17 -3.31 31.96 -0.41
N TYR A 18 -3.20 33.16 0.16
CA TYR A 18 -3.42 34.41 -0.56
C TYR A 18 -2.09 34.98 -1.02
N ASN A 19 -1.98 35.28 -2.32
CA ASN A 19 -0.87 36.01 -2.88
C ASN A 19 -1.27 37.47 -3.12
N PHE A 20 -0.48 38.37 -2.54
CA PHE A 20 -0.65 39.82 -2.63
C PHE A 20 0.39 40.35 -3.61
N PRO A 21 0.05 40.57 -4.89
CA PRO A 21 1.00 41.09 -5.86
C PRO A 21 1.42 42.52 -5.48
N VAL A 22 2.66 42.86 -5.81
CA VAL A 22 3.19 44.22 -5.60
C VAL A 22 2.44 45.18 -6.51
N ALA A 23 1.67 46.12 -5.95
CA ALA A 23 0.89 47.07 -6.73
C ALA A 23 1.81 48.13 -7.39
N PRO A 24 1.85 48.25 -8.73
CA PRO A 24 2.52 49.37 -9.39
C PRO A 24 1.61 50.60 -9.29
N GLY A 25 1.63 51.29 -8.15
CA GLY A 25 0.82 52.48 -7.88
C GLY A 25 -0.32 52.27 -6.88
N LYS A 26 -0.93 53.38 -6.44
CA LYS A 26 -1.86 53.50 -5.28
C LYS A 26 -3.15 52.65 -5.32
N THR A 27 -3.32 51.78 -6.29
CA THR A 27 -4.47 50.86 -6.40
C THR A 27 -4.06 49.47 -5.92
N VAL A 28 -4.61 49.06 -4.79
CA VAL A 28 -4.46 47.71 -4.23
C VAL A 28 -5.10 46.72 -5.20
N ALA A 29 -4.30 45.86 -5.83
CA ALA A 29 -4.81 44.78 -6.67
C ALA A 29 -5.44 43.68 -5.80
N ASP A 30 -6.54 43.09 -6.27
CA ASP A 30 -7.24 42.04 -5.52
C ASP A 30 -6.32 40.82 -5.27
N PRO A 31 -6.34 40.23 -4.06
CA PRO A 31 -5.50 39.09 -3.74
C PRO A 31 -5.84 37.89 -4.63
N SER A 32 -4.81 37.25 -5.18
CA SER A 32 -4.99 35.99 -5.91
C SER A 32 -5.06 34.84 -4.92
N GLU A 33 -6.14 34.06 -4.99
CA GLU A 33 -6.39 32.92 -4.10
C GLU A 33 -5.88 31.62 -4.73
N PHE A 34 -4.99 30.92 -4.02
CA PHE A 34 -4.62 29.55 -4.35
C PHE A 34 -5.51 28.58 -3.55
N ASP A 35 -6.55 28.08 -4.23
CA ASP A 35 -7.43 27.05 -3.69
C ASP A 35 -6.80 25.65 -3.83
N VAL A 36 -6.24 25.18 -2.72
CA VAL A 36 -5.60 23.86 -2.59
C VAL A 36 -6.59 22.71 -2.82
N ALA A 37 -7.87 22.90 -2.54
CA ALA A 37 -8.89 21.87 -2.73
C ALA A 37 -9.17 21.63 -4.23
N ARG A 38 -9.10 22.70 -5.04
CA ARG A 38 -9.31 22.62 -6.49
C ARG A 38 -8.05 22.20 -7.25
N GLN A 39 -6.88 22.69 -6.84
CA GLN A 39 -5.61 22.44 -7.54
C GLN A 39 -4.90 21.16 -7.08
N GLY A 40 -5.29 20.59 -5.94
CA GLY A 40 -4.82 19.30 -5.45
C GLY A 40 -3.64 19.38 -4.48
N PHE A 41 -3.52 18.36 -3.61
CA PHE A 41 -2.58 18.34 -2.47
C PHE A 41 -1.14 17.94 -2.81
N GLN A 42 -0.80 17.82 -4.09
CA GLN A 42 0.53 17.38 -4.49
C GLN A 42 1.53 18.54 -4.37
N ALA A 43 2.76 18.21 -3.98
CA ALA A 43 3.83 19.20 -3.90
C ALA A 43 4.15 19.82 -5.28
N GLU A 44 3.87 19.09 -6.36
CA GLU A 44 4.04 19.54 -7.74
C GLU A 44 3.06 20.66 -8.09
N ASN A 45 1.78 20.46 -7.84
CA ASN A 45 0.75 21.46 -8.16
C ASN A 45 0.94 22.74 -7.34
N PHE A 46 1.37 22.60 -6.08
CA PHE A 46 1.76 23.74 -5.26
C PHE A 46 3.00 24.44 -5.81
N ALA A 47 3.96 23.67 -6.34
CA ALA A 47 5.17 24.22 -6.90
C ALA A 47 4.94 25.00 -8.18
N ASP A 48 4.11 24.48 -9.07
CA ASP A 48 3.74 25.14 -10.31
C ASP A 48 3.02 26.47 -10.02
N ALA A 49 2.05 26.48 -9.10
CA ALA A 49 1.31 27.70 -8.79
C ALA A 49 2.16 28.78 -8.11
N MET A 50 3.09 28.38 -7.26
CA MET A 50 3.98 29.34 -6.61
C MET A 50 5.14 29.73 -7.56
N SER A 51 5.48 28.91 -8.55
CA SER A 51 6.33 29.30 -9.68
C SER A 51 5.65 30.36 -10.53
N ASP A 52 4.34 30.24 -10.77
CA ASP A 52 3.54 31.27 -11.45
C ASP A 52 3.48 32.58 -10.64
N PHE A 53 3.35 32.49 -9.31
CA PHE A 53 3.35 33.68 -8.44
C PHE A 53 4.70 34.38 -8.34
N LEU A 54 5.79 33.62 -8.22
CA LEU A 54 7.12 34.17 -8.00
C LEU A 54 7.89 34.41 -9.30
N GLN A 55 7.34 34.00 -10.46
CA GLN A 55 8.03 33.95 -11.75
C GLN A 55 9.38 33.22 -11.72
N VAL A 56 9.58 32.35 -10.73
CA VAL A 56 10.80 31.56 -10.53
C VAL A 56 10.41 30.09 -10.52
N SER A 57 10.93 29.31 -11.47
CA SER A 57 10.67 27.88 -11.54
C SER A 57 11.38 27.13 -10.42
N PHE A 58 10.64 26.32 -9.68
CA PHE A 58 11.19 25.41 -8.70
C PHE A 58 10.59 24.01 -8.83
N GLN A 59 11.43 22.99 -8.66
CA GLN A 59 11.00 21.60 -8.71
C GLN A 59 11.01 20.97 -7.30
N PRO A 60 9.88 20.41 -6.84
CA PRO A 60 9.81 19.78 -5.52
C PRO A 60 10.62 18.49 -5.49
N LYS A 61 11.57 18.41 -4.55
CA LYS A 61 12.42 17.23 -4.39
C LYS A 61 11.66 16.11 -3.66
N LYS A 62 11.22 15.11 -4.42
CA LYS A 62 10.61 13.90 -3.86
C LYS A 62 11.69 13.04 -3.16
N PRO A 63 11.46 12.53 -1.94
CA PRO A 63 12.38 11.65 -1.27
C PRO A 63 12.38 10.33 -2.02
N LEU A 64 13.56 9.92 -2.46
CA LEU A 64 13.75 8.68 -3.22
C LEU A 64 13.22 7.45 -2.47
N PHE A 65 13.25 7.49 -1.13
CA PHE A 65 12.83 6.38 -0.28
C PHE A 65 11.74 6.82 0.70
N THR A 66 10.51 6.43 0.41
CA THR A 66 9.36 6.61 1.31
C THR A 66 9.19 5.37 2.20
N LYS A 67 8.76 5.51 3.46
CA LYS A 67 8.60 4.40 4.42
C LYS A 67 7.86 3.16 3.86
N PRO A 68 6.66 3.27 3.24
CA PRO A 68 6.02 2.13 2.61
C PRO A 68 6.80 1.56 1.41
N PHE A 69 7.53 2.38 0.66
CA PHE A 69 8.43 1.89 -0.39
C PHE A 69 9.55 1.03 0.20
N LEU A 70 10.13 1.42 1.33
CA LEU A 70 11.18 0.63 2.01
C LEU A 70 10.65 -0.69 2.56
N ILE A 71 9.42 -0.71 3.10
CA ILE A 71 8.78 -1.94 3.61
C ILE A 71 8.43 -2.88 2.45
N GLN A 72 7.84 -2.35 1.36
CA GLN A 72 7.53 -3.15 0.18
C GLN A 72 8.78 -3.64 -0.53
N ALA A 73 9.80 -2.79 -0.65
CA ALA A 73 11.11 -3.20 -1.17
C ALA A 73 11.71 -4.29 -0.28
N GLY A 74 11.68 -4.15 1.05
CA GLY A 74 12.18 -5.17 1.97
C GLY A 74 11.47 -6.52 1.83
N LEU A 75 10.14 -6.52 1.70
CA LEU A 75 9.34 -7.73 1.48
C LEU A 75 9.64 -8.38 0.13
N VAL A 76 9.70 -7.59 -0.95
CA VAL A 76 10.05 -8.06 -2.29
C VAL A 76 11.46 -8.60 -2.31
N THR A 77 12.41 -7.91 -1.67
CA THR A 77 13.82 -8.34 -1.56
C THR A 77 13.94 -9.62 -0.73
N ALA A 78 13.19 -9.78 0.36
CA ALA A 78 13.18 -11.01 1.13
C ALA A 78 12.61 -12.19 0.33
N LEU A 79 11.53 -11.95 -0.43
CA LEU A 79 10.94 -12.94 -1.33
C LEU A 79 11.86 -13.30 -2.49
N THR A 80 12.54 -12.32 -3.10
CA THR A 80 13.49 -12.58 -4.19
C THR A 80 14.74 -13.28 -3.68
N ILE A 81 15.25 -12.96 -2.49
CA ILE A 81 16.36 -13.69 -1.88
C ILE A 81 15.94 -15.14 -1.57
N ALA A 82 14.74 -15.36 -1.01
CA ALA A 82 14.21 -16.71 -0.79
C ALA A 82 14.07 -17.48 -2.11
N ALA A 83 13.56 -16.84 -3.17
CA ALA A 83 13.48 -17.42 -4.50
C ALA A 83 14.87 -17.71 -5.08
N VAL A 84 15.82 -16.79 -5.01
CA VAL A 84 17.20 -16.93 -5.53
C VAL A 84 18.02 -17.92 -4.72
N VAL A 85 17.66 -18.24 -3.47
CA VAL A 85 18.32 -19.30 -2.69
C VAL A 85 17.71 -20.68 -2.97
N VAL A 86 16.44 -20.73 -3.37
CA VAL A 86 15.73 -21.98 -3.70
C VAL A 86 15.92 -22.37 -5.17
N LEU A 87 15.87 -21.40 -6.09
CA LEU A 87 15.98 -21.58 -7.54
C LEU A 87 17.28 -22.26 -8.01
N PRO A 88 18.49 -21.91 -7.53
CA PRO A 88 19.74 -22.55 -7.96
C PRO A 88 19.96 -23.93 -7.32
N ARG A 89 19.12 -24.35 -6.36
CA ARG A 89 19.10 -25.75 -5.92
C ARG A 89 18.30 -26.66 -6.87
N LEU A 90 17.72 -26.10 -7.93
CA LEU A 90 16.97 -26.83 -8.95
C LEU A 90 17.87 -27.04 -10.18
N ASN A 91 18.04 -28.31 -10.57
CA ASN A 91 18.64 -28.67 -11.86
C ASN A 91 17.97 -27.91 -13.02
N TYR A 92 18.68 -27.55 -14.08
CA TYR A 92 18.16 -26.75 -15.22
C TYR A 92 16.83 -27.26 -15.81
N THR A 93 16.58 -28.58 -15.75
CA THR A 93 15.32 -29.22 -16.13
C THR A 93 14.15 -28.91 -15.19
N ASN A 94 14.44 -28.73 -13.89
CA ASN A 94 13.47 -28.36 -12.86
C ASN A 94 13.34 -26.84 -12.69
N ALA A 95 14.35 -26.08 -13.11
CA ALA A 95 14.34 -24.61 -13.06
C ALA A 95 13.23 -24.04 -13.97
N GLY A 96 13.09 -24.53 -15.20
CA GLY A 96 12.01 -24.10 -16.10
C GLY A 96 10.61 -24.39 -15.57
N ARG A 97 10.41 -25.57 -14.96
CA ARG A 97 9.16 -25.96 -14.31
C ARG A 97 8.84 -25.10 -13.08
N SER A 98 9.85 -24.78 -12.29
CA SER A 98 9.66 -23.96 -11.08
C SER A 98 9.43 -22.50 -11.43
N ALA A 99 10.10 -21.99 -12.47
CA ALA A 99 9.84 -20.66 -13.02
C ALA A 99 8.40 -20.55 -13.57
N SER A 100 7.93 -21.55 -14.33
CA SER A 100 6.55 -21.53 -14.84
C SER A 100 5.51 -21.65 -13.71
N LEU A 101 5.78 -22.42 -12.65
CA LEU A 101 4.93 -22.46 -11.46
C LEU A 101 4.87 -21.12 -10.73
N LEU A 102 6.01 -20.43 -10.56
CA LEU A 102 6.05 -19.10 -9.95
C LEU A 102 5.29 -18.07 -10.77
N ILE A 103 5.47 -18.08 -12.09
CA ILE A 103 4.72 -17.20 -13.01
C ILE A 103 3.21 -17.49 -12.90
N CYS A 104 2.81 -18.77 -12.95
CA CYS A 104 1.41 -19.17 -12.84
C CYS A 104 0.81 -18.71 -11.50
N LEU A 105 1.53 -18.92 -10.39
CA LEU A 105 1.09 -18.54 -9.06
C LEU A 105 0.95 -17.01 -8.92
N SER A 106 1.93 -16.24 -9.41
CA SER A 106 1.86 -14.77 -9.41
C SER A 106 0.67 -14.24 -10.21
N LEU A 107 0.35 -14.90 -11.32
CA LEU A 107 -0.75 -14.54 -12.20
C LEU A 107 -2.11 -14.85 -11.53
N VAL A 108 -2.22 -16.00 -10.86
CA VAL A 108 -3.39 -16.34 -10.03
C VAL A 108 -3.62 -15.30 -8.93
N PHE A 109 -2.59 -14.91 -8.17
CA PHE A 109 -2.74 -13.88 -7.14
C PHE A 109 -3.13 -12.53 -7.71
N THR A 110 -2.54 -12.14 -8.84
CA THR A 110 -2.86 -10.87 -9.51
C THR A 110 -4.32 -10.83 -9.93
N PHE A 111 -4.83 -11.88 -10.59
CA PHE A 111 -6.21 -11.90 -11.07
C PHE A 111 -7.25 -12.09 -9.95
N THR A 112 -6.92 -12.79 -8.87
CA THR A 112 -7.83 -12.98 -7.72
C THR A 112 -7.87 -11.77 -6.77
N SER A 113 -6.88 -10.88 -6.80
CA SER A 113 -6.81 -9.67 -5.94
C SER A 113 -7.65 -8.47 -6.40
N GLY A 114 -8.34 -8.58 -7.54
CA GLY A 114 -9.11 -7.47 -8.12
C GLY A 114 -8.28 -6.48 -8.95
N TYR A 115 -7.06 -6.85 -9.39
CA TYR A 115 -6.21 -5.98 -10.21
C TYR A 115 -6.90 -5.46 -11.49
N MET A 116 -7.76 -6.27 -12.12
CA MET A 116 -8.54 -5.87 -13.30
C MET A 116 -9.59 -4.80 -12.99
N TRP A 117 -10.18 -4.81 -11.80
CA TRP A 117 -11.10 -3.74 -11.39
C TRP A 117 -10.36 -2.40 -11.33
N ASN A 118 -9.16 -2.39 -10.73
CA ASN A 118 -8.31 -1.19 -10.70
C ASN A 118 -7.94 -0.72 -12.11
N ARG A 119 -7.63 -1.64 -13.02
CA ARG A 119 -7.26 -1.30 -14.40
C ARG A 119 -8.39 -0.65 -15.20
N ILE A 120 -9.64 -1.10 -14.99
CA ILE A 120 -10.80 -0.57 -15.71
C ILE A 120 -11.26 0.76 -15.11
N ARG A 121 -11.33 0.85 -13.78
CA ARG A 121 -11.93 1.99 -13.08
C ARG A 121 -10.95 3.08 -12.70
N ASN A 122 -9.64 2.81 -12.75
CA ASN A 122 -8.57 3.74 -12.39
C ASN A 122 -8.85 4.48 -11.06
N PRO A 123 -9.09 3.74 -9.95
CA PRO A 123 -9.32 4.34 -8.65
C PRO A 123 -8.08 5.11 -8.18
N PRO A 124 -8.24 6.07 -7.26
CA PRO A 124 -7.10 6.65 -6.56
C PRO A 124 -6.32 5.56 -5.80
N PHE A 125 -4.99 5.69 -5.77
CA PHE A 125 -4.14 4.69 -5.12
C PHE A 125 -4.35 4.64 -3.60
N MET A 126 -4.53 5.81 -2.97
CA MET A 126 -4.90 5.97 -1.56
C MET A 126 -5.90 7.12 -1.46
N LEU A 127 -6.78 7.06 -0.48
CA LEU A 127 -7.69 8.16 -0.14
C LEU A 127 -7.20 8.87 1.12
N GLN A 128 -7.57 10.14 1.26
CA GLN A 128 -7.40 10.87 2.51
C GLN A 128 -8.78 11.09 3.12
N ARG A 129 -8.95 10.70 4.38
CA ARG A 129 -10.17 11.01 5.14
C ARG A 129 -10.24 12.51 5.43
N PRO A 130 -11.43 13.06 5.67
CA PRO A 130 -11.59 14.45 6.10
C PRO A 130 -10.77 14.81 7.34
N ASN A 131 -10.56 13.84 8.23
CA ASN A 131 -9.74 13.98 9.45
C ASN A 131 -8.23 13.95 9.17
N GLY A 132 -7.84 13.68 7.93
CA GLY A 132 -6.46 13.65 7.50
C GLY A 132 -5.76 12.29 7.53
N ASP A 133 -6.43 11.24 7.99
CA ASP A 133 -5.87 9.90 7.94
C ASP A 133 -5.81 9.37 6.50
N VAL A 134 -4.71 8.68 6.18
CA VAL A 134 -4.58 7.95 4.92
C VAL A 134 -5.42 6.68 4.98
N GLN A 135 -6.46 6.61 4.16
CA GLN A 135 -7.33 5.48 4.01
C GLN A 135 -6.84 4.60 2.85
N MET A 136 -6.23 3.48 3.21
CA MET A 136 -5.75 2.48 2.25
C MET A 136 -6.85 1.53 1.79
N PHE A 137 -7.89 1.31 2.61
CA PHE A 137 -9.05 0.48 2.27
C PHE A 137 -10.29 1.35 2.10
N MET A 138 -10.93 1.23 0.94
CA MET A 138 -12.19 1.86 0.62
C MET A 138 -13.31 1.28 1.49
N GLU A 139 -14.28 2.12 1.85
CA GLU A 139 -15.50 1.66 2.49
C GLU A 139 -16.45 1.06 1.44
N GLY A 140 -16.99 -0.12 1.75
CA GLY A 140 -17.92 -0.86 0.88
C GLY A 140 -17.24 -1.93 0.02
N PHE A 141 -18.00 -2.97 -0.33
CA PHE A 141 -17.47 -4.12 -1.09
C PHE A 141 -17.36 -3.87 -2.60
N GLN A 142 -18.11 -2.91 -3.13
CA GLN A 142 -18.16 -2.64 -4.57
C GLN A 142 -17.01 -1.75 -5.07
N MET A 143 -16.35 -1.05 -4.14
CA MET A 143 -15.30 -0.11 -4.43
C MET A 143 -13.97 -0.59 -3.82
N GLN A 144 -12.87 -0.17 -4.42
CA GLN A 144 -11.52 -0.59 -4.04
C GLN A 144 -10.55 0.56 -4.30
N THR A 145 -9.48 0.66 -3.50
CA THR A 145 -8.35 1.57 -3.80
C THR A 145 -7.27 0.86 -4.60
N GLY A 146 -6.39 1.62 -5.26
CA GLY A 146 -5.22 1.04 -5.94
C GLY A 146 -4.27 0.28 -5.00
N ALA A 147 -4.19 0.67 -3.71
CA ALA A 147 -3.34 0.04 -2.71
C ALA A 147 -3.90 -1.30 -2.17
N GLU A 148 -5.20 -1.55 -2.26
CA GLU A 148 -5.80 -2.79 -1.73
C GLU A 148 -5.31 -4.05 -2.46
N SER A 149 -5.23 -4.02 -3.80
CA SER A 149 -4.81 -5.19 -4.58
C SER A 149 -3.41 -5.69 -4.21
N PRO A 150 -2.34 -4.86 -4.17
CA PRO A 150 -1.03 -5.34 -3.79
C PRO A 150 -0.96 -5.83 -2.34
N ILE A 151 -1.76 -5.26 -1.42
CA ILE A 151 -1.87 -5.76 -0.04
C ILE A 151 -2.48 -7.17 -0.02
N LEU A 152 -3.58 -7.39 -0.76
CA LEU A 152 -4.21 -8.71 -0.88
C LEU A 152 -3.28 -9.75 -1.52
N ILE A 153 -2.55 -9.36 -2.58
CA ILE A 153 -1.53 -10.23 -3.21
C ILE A 153 -0.50 -10.68 -2.17
N ALA A 154 -0.01 -9.76 -1.33
CA ALA A 154 0.97 -10.09 -0.30
C ALA A 154 0.41 -11.06 0.75
N ILE A 155 -0.85 -10.89 1.18
CA ILE A 155 -1.51 -11.80 2.13
C ILE A 155 -1.68 -13.19 1.51
N TYR A 156 -2.18 -13.28 0.27
CA TYR A 156 -2.33 -14.56 -0.43
C TYR A 156 -0.99 -15.27 -0.64
N ALA A 157 0.04 -14.53 -1.03
CA ALA A 157 1.39 -15.07 -1.17
C ALA A 157 1.95 -15.58 0.16
N GLY A 158 1.73 -14.85 1.26
CA GLY A 158 2.16 -15.28 2.61
C GLY A 158 1.49 -16.56 3.08
N ILE A 159 0.19 -16.70 2.85
CA ILE A 159 -0.57 -17.93 3.17
C ILE A 159 -0.06 -19.10 2.32
N ALA A 160 0.09 -18.90 1.00
CA ALA A 160 0.58 -19.93 0.09
C ALA A 160 2.01 -20.36 0.43
N LEU A 161 2.90 -19.42 0.77
CA LEU A 161 4.25 -19.70 1.20
C LEU A 161 4.25 -20.55 2.48
N SER A 162 3.40 -20.19 3.45
CA SER A 162 3.27 -20.95 4.71
C SER A 162 2.86 -22.41 4.45
N LEU A 163 1.93 -22.64 3.51
CA LEU A 163 1.54 -23.99 3.08
C LEU A 163 2.67 -24.73 2.37
N VAL A 164 3.42 -24.06 1.48
CA VAL A 164 4.55 -24.66 0.77
C VAL A 164 5.67 -25.04 1.75
N VAL A 165 5.96 -24.20 2.75
CA VAL A 165 6.94 -24.50 3.80
C VAL A 165 6.50 -25.72 4.62
N LEU A 166 5.22 -25.79 5.03
CA LEU A 166 4.70 -26.93 5.78
C LEU A 166 4.70 -28.23 4.95
N ASN A 167 4.36 -28.17 3.67
CA ASN A 167 4.25 -29.37 2.83
C ASN A 167 5.61 -29.88 2.34
N ASN A 168 6.51 -28.99 1.94
CA ASN A 168 7.75 -29.37 1.25
C ASN A 168 9.00 -29.22 2.13
N LEU A 169 9.07 -28.19 2.98
CA LEU A 169 10.27 -27.91 3.76
C LEU A 169 10.28 -28.69 5.09
N ALA A 170 9.14 -28.72 5.80
CA ALA A 170 9.03 -29.41 7.09
C ALA A 170 9.44 -30.90 7.05
N PRO A 171 9.07 -31.73 6.04
CA PRO A 171 9.50 -33.13 6.02
C PRO A 171 10.97 -33.32 5.61
N THR A 172 11.62 -32.31 5.04
CA THR A 172 13.00 -32.40 4.54
C THR A 172 14.03 -32.16 5.65
N VAL A 173 13.65 -31.50 6.74
CA VAL A 173 14.54 -31.19 7.87
C VAL A 173 14.83 -32.44 8.71
N ARG A 174 16.12 -32.78 8.86
CA ARG A 174 16.56 -33.98 9.60
C ARG A 174 16.67 -33.78 11.12
N SER A 175 16.89 -32.55 11.58
CA SER A 175 17.04 -32.26 13.01
C SER A 175 15.68 -31.99 13.66
N ALA A 176 15.31 -32.80 14.66
CA ALA A 176 14.05 -32.68 15.40
C ALA A 176 13.75 -31.27 15.94
N PRO A 177 14.69 -30.55 16.60
CA PRO A 177 14.38 -29.21 17.12
C PRO A 177 14.17 -28.17 16.01
N LEU A 178 14.87 -28.30 14.89
CA LEU A 178 14.72 -27.38 13.74
C LEU A 178 13.43 -27.68 12.98
N GLN A 179 13.06 -28.96 12.85
CA GLN A 179 11.80 -29.37 12.24
C GLN A 179 10.60 -28.81 13.02
N LEU A 180 10.62 -28.92 14.35
CA LEU A 180 9.59 -28.32 15.20
C LEU A 180 9.52 -26.80 15.00
N ALA A 181 10.66 -26.10 14.96
CA ALA A 181 10.70 -24.67 14.74
C ALA A 181 10.10 -24.27 13.37
N VAL A 182 10.42 -25.02 12.30
CA VAL A 182 9.86 -24.79 10.95
C VAL A 182 8.36 -25.03 10.91
N VAL A 183 7.87 -26.10 11.56
CA VAL A 183 6.43 -26.38 11.65
C VAL A 183 5.71 -25.30 12.43
N LEU A 184 6.22 -24.90 13.60
CA LEU A 184 5.62 -23.82 14.39
C LEU A 184 5.60 -22.50 13.62
N LEU A 185 6.69 -22.15 12.93
CA LEU A 185 6.76 -20.94 12.10
C LEU A 185 5.78 -21.01 10.92
N GLY A 186 5.66 -22.16 10.26
CA GLY A 186 4.71 -22.37 9.17
C GLY A 186 3.25 -22.27 9.63
N VAL A 187 2.90 -22.88 10.77
CA VAL A 187 1.55 -22.80 11.35
C VAL A 187 1.24 -21.37 11.81
N ALA A 188 2.19 -20.69 12.48
CA ALA A 188 2.04 -19.31 12.90
C ALA A 188 1.86 -18.37 11.69
N GLY A 189 2.63 -18.57 10.62
CA GLY A 189 2.48 -17.82 9.37
C GLY A 189 1.13 -18.05 8.70
N LEU A 190 0.64 -19.29 8.69
CA LEU A 190 -0.67 -19.64 8.15
C LEU A 190 -1.81 -18.97 8.93
N LEU A 191 -1.80 -19.09 10.26
CA LEU A 191 -2.79 -18.49 11.14
C LEU A 191 -2.74 -16.96 11.10
N GLY A 192 -1.54 -16.37 11.10
CA GLY A 192 -1.34 -14.93 10.99
C GLY A 192 -1.82 -14.38 9.65
N GLY A 193 -1.50 -15.06 8.54
CA GLY A 193 -1.98 -14.70 7.21
C GLY A 193 -3.50 -14.79 7.10
N PHE A 194 -4.12 -15.84 7.63
CA PHE A 194 -5.57 -15.98 7.65
C PHE A 194 -6.24 -14.93 8.54
N SER A 195 -5.66 -14.61 9.71
CA SER A 195 -6.16 -13.53 10.56
C SER A 195 -6.09 -12.17 9.85
N ALA A 196 -4.98 -11.87 9.15
CA ALA A 196 -4.83 -10.65 8.36
C ALA A 196 -5.87 -10.57 7.24
N LEU A 197 -6.16 -11.68 6.55
CA LEU A 197 -7.23 -11.77 5.56
C LEU A 197 -8.58 -11.37 6.17
N MET A 198 -8.95 -11.96 7.31
CA MET A 198 -10.21 -11.67 7.99
C MET A 198 -10.31 -10.19 8.44
N ASP A 199 -9.19 -9.61 8.90
CA ASP A 199 -9.13 -8.19 9.26
C ASP A 199 -9.37 -7.29 8.04
N THR A 200 -8.83 -7.61 6.86
CA THR A 200 -9.12 -6.82 5.65
C THR A 200 -10.61 -6.82 5.28
N PHE A 201 -11.30 -7.96 5.40
CA PHE A 201 -12.74 -8.04 5.16
C PHE A 201 -13.55 -7.22 6.16
N ARG A 202 -13.10 -7.17 7.43
CA ARG A 202 -13.71 -6.34 8.45
C ARG A 202 -13.54 -4.86 8.15
N ARG A 203 -12.33 -4.42 7.80
CA ARG A 203 -12.03 -3.00 7.48
C ARG A 203 -12.86 -2.49 6.32
N LYS A 204 -13.11 -3.33 5.32
CA LYS A 204 -13.90 -2.95 4.12
C LYS A 204 -15.37 -2.64 4.42
N LYS A 205 -15.88 -3.00 5.62
CA LYS A 205 -17.30 -2.85 5.99
C LYS A 205 -17.54 -1.89 7.16
N TYR A 206 -16.64 -0.93 7.40
CA TYR A 206 -16.87 0.08 8.43
C TYR A 206 -17.88 1.13 7.93
N VAL A 207 -19.15 0.98 8.33
CA VAL A 207 -20.19 2.00 8.16
C VAL A 207 -20.26 2.81 9.47
N PRO A 208 -19.94 4.11 9.48
CA PRO A 208 -19.84 4.90 10.71
C PRO A 208 -21.12 4.91 11.58
N CYS A 209 -22.30 4.72 10.97
CA CYS A 209 -23.60 4.77 11.66
C CYS A 209 -24.06 3.44 12.26
N LEU A 210 -23.37 2.32 11.98
CA LEU A 210 -23.66 1.03 12.60
C LEU A 210 -22.45 0.65 13.45
N ARG A 211 -22.55 0.88 14.76
CA ARG A 211 -21.55 0.56 15.79
C ARG A 211 -21.35 -0.96 15.99
N SER A 212 -21.58 -1.77 14.96
CA SER A 212 -21.47 -3.23 14.98
C SER A 212 -20.81 -3.74 13.70
N PRO A 213 -19.65 -4.42 13.78
CA PRO A 213 -19.07 -5.09 12.63
C PRO A 213 -19.98 -6.27 12.24
N TYR A 214 -20.61 -6.18 11.06
CA TYR A 214 -21.43 -7.28 10.53
C TYR A 214 -20.66 -8.59 10.31
N TYR A 215 -19.32 -8.58 10.37
CA TYR A 215 -18.51 -9.79 10.40
C TYR A 215 -18.01 -9.99 11.85
N PRO A 216 -18.71 -10.82 12.66
CA PRO A 216 -18.48 -10.87 14.11
C PRO A 216 -17.22 -11.66 14.49
N PHE A 217 -16.63 -12.41 13.56
CA PHE A 217 -15.52 -13.31 13.85
C PHE A 217 -14.17 -12.58 13.68
N HIS A 218 -13.34 -12.61 14.73
CA HIS A 218 -11.88 -12.44 14.67
C HIS A 218 -11.26 -13.76 15.08
N LEU A 219 -10.08 -14.04 14.55
CA LEU A 219 -9.27 -15.14 15.07
C LEU A 219 -8.31 -14.63 16.14
N PHE A 220 -7.39 -13.74 15.77
CA PHE A 220 -6.36 -13.26 16.70
C PHE A 220 -6.15 -11.74 16.65
N ILE A 221 -6.49 -11.12 15.52
CA ILE A 221 -6.35 -9.68 15.23
C ILE A 221 -7.69 -9.18 14.68
#